data_AF-A0A9D9YPP5-F1
#
_entry.id   AF-A0A9D9YPP5-F1
#
_cell.length_a   1.000
_cell.length_b   1.000
_cell.length_c   1.000
_cell.angle_alpha   90.00
_cell.angle_beta   90.00
_cell.angle_gamma   90.00
#
_symmetry.space_group_name_H-M   'P 1'
#
loop_
_entity.id
_entity.type
_entity.pdbx_description
1 polymer ?
#
loop_
_entity_poly.entity_id
_entity_poly.type
_entity_poly.pdbx_seq_one_letter_code
_entity_poly.pdbx_strand_id
1 'polypeptide(L)' 'MSNLLLNETRTKTLYKIGDIAPVHGMYMCIPCGYVQEFQQGALFTTCELCLAGTDEGPEGYKEAETEFWELIS' A
#
# COMPACT_ATOMS: atom_id res chain seq x y z
N MET A 1 -27.76 26.23 -9.66
CA MET A 1 -26.44 26.14 -10.29
C MET A 1 -25.41 25.91 -9.20
N SER A 2 -24.82 24.72 -9.15
CA SER A 2 -23.41 24.51 -8.75
C SER A 2 -23.06 23.05 -9.03
N ASN A 3 -22.31 22.84 -10.11
CA ASN A 3 -21.66 21.58 -10.44
C ASN A 3 -20.51 21.36 -9.44
N LEU A 4 -20.68 20.43 -8.51
CA LEU A 4 -19.55 19.85 -7.77
C LEU A 4 -19.16 18.54 -8.44
N LEU A 5 -18.29 18.72 -9.44
CA LEU A 5 -17.11 17.92 -9.73
C LEU A 5 -17.13 16.45 -9.29
N LEU A 6 -17.25 15.59 -10.30
CA LEU A 6 -16.76 14.22 -10.38
C LEU A 6 -15.54 13.99 -9.47
N ASN A 7 -15.70 13.27 -8.37
CA ASN A 7 -14.58 12.57 -7.76
C ASN A 7 -14.76 11.11 -8.16
N GLU A 8 -14.06 10.71 -9.22
CA GLU A 8 -13.91 9.30 -9.58
C GLU A 8 -13.28 8.58 -8.39
N THR A 9 -14.10 8.00 -7.52
CA THR A 9 -13.64 7.10 -6.46
C THR A 9 -13.18 5.82 -7.13
N ARG A 10 -12.02 5.85 -7.83
CA ARG A 10 -11.31 4.62 -8.12
C ARG A 10 -10.90 4.07 -6.76
N THR A 11 -11.59 3.02 -6.34
CA THR A 11 -11.22 2.25 -5.16
C THR A 11 -9.81 1.73 -5.42
N LYS A 12 -8.80 2.39 -4.84
CA LYS A 12 -7.42 1.92 -4.95
C LYS A 12 -7.31 0.64 -4.15
N THR A 13 -6.79 -0.41 -4.78
CA THR A 13 -6.56 -1.69 -4.12
C THR A 13 -5.37 -1.54 -3.19
N LEU A 14 -5.56 -1.91 -1.93
CA LEU A 14 -4.49 -2.03 -0.96
C LEU A 14 -4.09 -3.49 -0.84
N TYR A 15 -2.80 -3.72 -0.57
CA TYR A 15 -2.22 -5.04 -0.40
C TYR A 15 -1.56 -5.14 0.97
N LYS A 16 -1.56 -6.34 1.53
CA LYS A 16 -0.92 -6.68 2.82
C LYS A 16 0.33 -7.52 2.61
N ILE A 17 1.03 -7.81 3.71
CA ILE A 17 2.18 -8.71 3.68
C ILE A 17 1.75 -10.10 3.19
N GLY A 18 2.55 -10.67 2.29
CA GLY A 18 2.30 -12.00 1.71
C GLY A 18 1.34 -12.02 0.53
N ASP A 19 0.68 -10.91 0.20
CA ASP A 19 -0.03 -10.79 -1.08
C ASP A 19 0.98 -10.77 -2.25
N ILE A 20 0.53 -11.21 -3.42
CA ILE A 20 1.35 -11.22 -4.64
C ILE A 20 1.15 -9.91 -5.40
N ALA A 21 2.24 -9.23 -5.74
CA ALA A 21 2.24 -8.06 -6.61
C ALA A 21 1.66 -8.42 -7.99
N PRO A 22 0.48 -7.89 -8.36
CA PRO A 22 -0.20 -8.31 -9.58
C PRO A 22 0.49 -7.81 -10.85
N VAL A 23 1.21 -6.69 -10.74
CA VAL A 23 1.97 -6.06 -11.81
C VAL A 23 3.30 -5.54 -11.27
N HIS A 24 4.28 -5.45 -12.15
CA HIS A 24 5.52 -4.73 -11.87
C HIS A 24 5.24 -3.23 -11.73
N GLY A 25 5.79 -2.59 -10.71
CA GLY A 25 5.62 -1.14 -10.52
C GLY A 25 6.09 -0.62 -9.18
N MET A 26 5.86 0.68 -8.97
CA MET A 26 6.16 1.38 -7.72
C MET A 26 4.95 1.30 -6.80
N TYR A 27 5.16 0.80 -5.58
CA TYR A 27 4.13 0.72 -4.55
C TYR A 27 4.49 1.61 -3.38
N MET A 28 3.50 2.31 -2.84
CA MET A 28 3.63 3.22 -1.72
C MET A 28 3.11 2.57 -0.44
N CYS A 29 3.89 2.68 0.62
CA CYS A 29 3.45 2.40 1.98
C CYS A 29 2.58 3.57 2.45
N ILE A 30 1.28 3.34 2.64
CA ILE A 30 0.32 4.39 3.01
C ILE A 30 0.67 5.10 4.34
N PRO A 31 1.12 4.39 5.40
CA PRO A 31 1.47 5.04 6.66
C PRO A 31 2.56 6.11 6.58
N CYS A 32 3.57 5.94 5.71
CA CYS A 32 4.77 6.79 5.72
C CYS A 32 5.14 7.40 4.37
N GLY A 33 4.46 7.01 3.28
CA GLY A 33 4.76 7.48 1.93
C GLY A 33 6.02 6.87 1.31
N TYR A 34 6.68 5.91 1.97
CA TYR A 34 7.83 5.22 1.40
C TYR A 34 7.42 4.47 0.14
N VAL A 35 8.20 4.62 -0.92
CA VAL A 35 7.93 3.98 -2.22
C VAL A 35 9.01 2.95 -2.50
N GLN A 36 8.60 1.75 -2.91
CA GLN A 36 9.52 0.74 -3.42
C GLN A 36 8.98 0.05 -4.66
N GLU A 37 9.91 -0.42 -5.48
CA GLU A 37 9.59 -1.20 -6.67
C GLU A 37 9.33 -2.66 -6.29
N PHE A 38 8.25 -3.24 -6.83
CA PHE A 38 8.00 -4.67 -6.77
C PHE A 38 7.91 -5.25 -8.18
N GLN A 39 8.51 -6.43 -8.36
CA GLN A 39 8.34 -7.22 -9.58
C GLN A 39 6.98 -7.94 -9.56
N GLN A 40 6.38 -8.14 -10.72
CA GLN A 40 5.19 -8.98 -10.84
C GLN A 40 5.47 -10.39 -10.27
N GLY A 41 4.57 -10.90 -9.44
CA GLY A 41 4.74 -12.21 -8.79
C GLY A 41 5.55 -12.17 -7.48
N ALA A 42 6.15 -11.03 -7.12
CA ALA A 42 6.82 -10.87 -5.83
C ALA A 42 5.80 -10.81 -4.69
N LEU A 43 6.20 -11.23 -3.48
CA LEU A 43 5.41 -11.05 -2.28
C LEU A 43 5.62 -9.66 -1.70
N PHE A 44 4.55 -9.00 -1.26
CA PHE A 44 4.66 -7.80 -0.45
C PHE A 44 5.24 -8.14 0.93
N THR A 45 6.15 -7.30 1.40
CA THR A 45 6.86 -7.45 2.67
C THR A 45 6.51 -6.32 3.64
N THR A 46 7.13 -6.34 4.81
CA THR A 46 7.17 -5.19 5.73
C THR A 46 7.65 -3.92 5.04
N CYS A 47 7.19 -2.77 5.53
CA CYS A 47 7.80 -1.50 5.14
C CYS A 47 9.11 -1.31 5.91
N GLU A 48 10.24 -1.33 5.22
CA GLU A 48 11.57 -1.18 5.85
C GLU A 48 11.81 0.22 6.45
N LEU A 49 11.00 1.23 6.11
CA LEU A 49 11.19 2.60 6.62
C LEU A 49 10.43 2.84 7.93
N CYS A 50 9.15 2.49 7.98
CA CYS A 50 8.32 2.74 9.17
C CYS A 50 7.99 1.46 9.95
N LEU A 51 8.47 0.30 9.49
CA LEU A 51 8.25 -1.01 10.10
C LEU A 51 6.78 -1.45 10.12
N ALA A 52 5.95 -0.92 9.21
CA ALA A 52 4.57 -1.39 9.03
C ALA A 52 4.52 -2.90 8.74
N GLY A 53 3.60 -3.58 9.42
CA GLY A 53 3.47 -5.04 9.48
C GLY A 53 4.39 -5.72 10.51
N THR A 54 4.90 -4.96 11.48
CA THR A 54 5.64 -5.48 12.66
C THR A 54 5.15 -4.81 13.94
N ASP A 55 5.53 -5.35 15.11
CA ASP A 55 5.22 -4.76 16.43
C ASP A 55 5.76 -3.33 16.62
N GLU A 56 6.78 -2.95 15.86
CA GLU A 56 7.42 -1.63 15.87
C GLU A 56 6.80 -0.64 14.87
N GLY A 57 5.83 -1.10 14.08
CA GLY A 57 5.14 -0.29 13.08
C GLY A 57 4.22 0.80 13.65
N PRO A 58 3.65 1.66 12.78
CA PRO A 58 2.71 2.70 13.19
C PRO A 58 1.43 2.12 13.80
N GLU A 59 0.74 2.90 14.64
CA GLU A 59 -0.56 2.50 15.20
C GLU A 59 -1.56 2.15 14.08
N GLY A 60 -2.21 0.99 14.22
CA GLY A 60 -3.12 0.46 13.20
C GLY A 60 -2.44 -0.29 12.04
N TYR A 61 -1.11 -0.37 12.00
CA TYR A 61 -0.32 -1.01 10.94
C TYR A 61 0.75 -1.96 11.47
N LYS A 62 0.47 -2.66 12.55
CA LYS A 62 1.41 -3.60 13.19
C LYS A 62 1.24 -5.05 12.76
N GLU A 63 0.05 -5.40 12.29
CA GLU A 63 -0.29 -6.77 11.92
C GLU A 63 0.06 -7.06 10.46
N ALA A 64 0.46 -8.29 10.16
CA ALA A 64 0.77 -8.71 8.79
C ALA A 64 -0.46 -8.67 7.88
N GLU A 65 -1.66 -8.81 8.47
CA GLU A 65 -2.95 -8.79 7.80
C GLU A 65 -3.41 -7.37 7.43
N THR A 66 -2.74 -6.33 7.94
CA THR A 66 -3.07 -4.95 7.59
C THR A 66 -2.68 -4.65 6.15
N GLU A 67 -3.59 -4.07 5.39
CA GLU A 67 -3.36 -3.64 4.01
C GLU A 67 -2.75 -2.23 4.01
N PHE A 68 -1.56 -2.07 3.43
CA PHE A 68 -0.84 -0.79 3.44
C PHE A 68 0.05 -0.52 2.22
N TRP A 69 0.15 -1.45 1.27
CA TRP A 69 0.80 -1.21 -0.01
C TRP A 69 -0.22 -0.78 -1.06
N GLU A 70 0.04 0.32 -1.76
CA GLU A 70 -0.80 0.83 -2.84
C GLU A 70 0.03 0.99 -4.12
N LEU A 71 -0.45 0.49 -5.25
CA LEU A 71 0.19 0.76 -6.55
C LEU A 71 0.08 2.25 -6.88
N ILE A 72 1.21 2.87 -7.22
CA ILE A 72 1.23 4.22 -7.77
C ILE A 72 0.88 4.14 -9.26
N SER A 73 -0.31 4.64 -9.64
CA SER A 73 -0.84 4.69 -11.01
C SER A 73 -1.22 6.10 -11.43
#